data_AF-A0A0R2XBY1-F1
#
_entry.id   AF-A0A0R2XBY1-F1
#
_cell.length_a   1.000
_cell.length_b   1.000
_cell.length_c   1.000
_cell.angle_alpha   90.00
_cell.angle_beta   90.00
_cell.angle_gamma   90.00
#
_symmetry.space_group_name_H-M   'P 1'
#
loop_
_entity.id
_entity.type
_entity.pdbx_description
1 polymer ?
#
loop_
_entity_poly.entity_id
_entity_poly.type
_entity_poly.pdbx_seq_one_letter_code
_entity_poly.pdbx_strand_id
1 'polypeptide(L)'
;MQTAHKYRLLGSILAFSAVLLGSFGAHALKQTLSAHDSIQTWETAVRYQMWHALGLILLSLISERQALPKMIGHCFVIGTLLFSGSLYGLALDGPRWLGPITPLGGLCLIAGWALLAYSCVKNKSR
;
A
#
# COMPACT_ATOMS: atom_id res chain seq x y z
N MET A 1 4.94 -8.24 -20.55
CA MET A 1 4.06 -7.12 -20.94
C MET A 1 2.77 -7.03 -20.11
N GLN A 2 1.90 -8.05 -20.06
CA GLN A 2 0.62 -7.96 -19.32
C GLN A 2 0.76 -7.66 -17.81
N THR A 3 1.76 -8.23 -17.13
CA THR A 3 1.98 -8.00 -15.69
C THR A 3 2.39 -6.56 -15.39
N ALA A 4 3.28 -5.97 -16.21
CA ALA A 4 3.72 -4.59 -16.05
C ALA A 4 2.54 -3.60 -16.15
N HIS A 5 1.69 -3.78 -17.16
CA HIS A 5 0.48 -2.97 -17.32
C HIS A 5 -0.44 -3.04 -16.08
N LYS A 6 -0.67 -4.25 -15.54
CA LYS A 6 -1.48 -4.44 -14.33
C LYS A 6 -0.90 -3.70 -13.11
N TYR A 7 0.42 -3.79 -12.90
CA TYR A 7 1.06 -3.10 -11.78
C TYR A 7 1.00 -1.58 -11.92
N ARG A 8 1.19 -1.05 -13.12
CA ARG A 8 1.05 0.38 -13.40
C ARG A 8 -0.37 0.86 -13.13
N LEU A 9 -1.37 0.14 -13.64
CA LEU A 9 -2.78 0.47 -13.43
C LEU A 9 -3.15 0.49 -11.94
N LEU A 10 -2.83 -0.59 -11.22
CA LEU A 10 -3.16 -0.70 -9.79
C LEU A 10 -2.39 0.33 -8.96
N GLY A 11 -1.10 0.54 -9.24
CA GLY A 11 -0.30 1.56 -8.57
C GLY A 11 -0.84 2.97 -8.82
N SER A 12 -1.23 3.30 -10.05
CA SER A 12 -1.87 4.60 -10.36
C SER A 12 -3.20 4.79 -9.63
N ILE A 13 -4.06 3.76 -9.56
CA ILE A 13 -5.33 3.82 -8.82
C ILE A 13 -5.09 4.04 -7.33
N LEU A 14 -4.13 3.31 -6.74
CA LEU A 14 -3.81 3.45 -5.31
C LEU A 14 -3.16 4.81 -5.00
N ALA A 15 -2.30 5.33 -5.88
CA ALA A 15 -1.69 6.64 -5.70
C ALA A 15 -2.74 7.75 -5.80
N PHE A 16 -3.62 7.67 -6.81
CA PHE A 16 -4.74 8.60 -6.98
C PHE A 16 -5.64 8.63 -5.73
N SER A 17 -6.07 7.46 -5.25
CA SER A 17 -6.92 7.42 -4.05
C SER A 17 -6.18 7.86 -2.78
N ALA A 18 -4.87 7.65 -2.68
CA ALA A 18 -4.08 8.17 -1.55
C ALA A 18 -4.03 9.71 -1.57
N VAL A 19 -3.89 10.35 -2.73
CA VAL A 19 -3.96 11.81 -2.85
C VAL A 19 -5.35 12.32 -2.46
N LEU A 20 -6.41 11.67 -2.94
CA LEU A 20 -7.79 12.03 -2.59
C LEU A 20 -8.03 11.92 -1.08
N LEU A 21 -7.70 10.77 -0.48
CA LEU A 21 -7.88 10.52 0.96
C LEU A 21 -6.99 11.43 1.81
N GLY A 22 -5.77 11.77 1.36
CA GLY A 22 -4.91 12.75 2.01
C GLY A 22 -5.53 14.15 2.02
N SER A 23 -6.04 14.61 0.88
CA SER A 23 -6.71 15.90 0.77
C SER A 23 -7.97 15.97 1.64
N PHE A 24 -8.81 14.93 1.60
CA PHE A 24 -9.99 14.82 2.45
C PHE A 24 -9.65 14.76 3.93
N GLY A 25 -8.63 14.00 4.32
CA GLY A 25 -8.14 13.98 5.70
C GLY A 25 -7.77 15.37 6.23
N ALA A 26 -7.05 16.16 5.41
CA ALA A 26 -6.56 17.47 5.80
C ALA A 26 -7.64 18.57 5.81
N HIS A 27 -8.70 18.44 5.01
CA HIS A 27 -9.71 19.50 4.84
C HIS A 27 -11.11 19.06 5.29
N ALA A 28 -11.67 18.03 4.65
CA ALA A 28 -13.07 17.62 4.84
C ALA A 28 -13.29 16.82 6.13
N LEU A 29 -12.32 16.01 6.54
CA LEU A 29 -12.42 15.08 7.68
C LEU A 29 -11.65 15.56 8.91
N LYS A 30 -10.95 16.71 8.83
CA LYS A 30 -10.05 17.17 9.90
C LYS A 30 -10.75 17.24 11.26
N GLN A 31 -11.95 17.80 11.32
CA GLN A 31 -12.72 17.90 12.58
C GLN A 31 -13.10 16.53 13.15
N THR A 32 -13.56 15.61 12.30
CA THR A 32 -13.90 14.24 12.69
C THR A 32 -12.68 13.49 13.21
N LEU A 33 -11.56 13.56 12.48
CA LEU A 33 -10.31 12.91 12.88
C LEU A 33 -9.73 13.53 14.16
N SER A 34 -9.87 14.84 14.38
CA SER A 34 -9.52 15.49 15.65
C SER A 34 -10.39 14.98 16.80
N ALA A 35 -11.70 14.83 16.60
CA ALA A 35 -12.62 14.36 17.62
C ALA A 35 -12.32 12.93 18.09
N HIS A 36 -11.76 12.10 17.20
CA HIS A 36 -11.37 10.71 17.49
C HIS A 36 -9.89 10.53 17.84
N ASP A 37 -9.12 11.62 17.97
CA ASP A 37 -7.66 11.59 18.15
C ASP A 37 -6.94 10.66 17.14
N SER A 38 -7.38 10.71 15.88
CA SER A 38 -7.02 9.71 14.86
C SER A 38 -6.32 10.29 13.62
N ILE A 39 -5.90 11.56 13.67
CA ILE A 39 -5.19 12.22 12.56
C ILE A 39 -3.93 11.45 12.16
N GLN A 40 -3.09 11.05 13.14
CA GLN A 40 -1.86 10.30 12.84
C GLN A 40 -2.13 8.92 12.24
N THR A 41 -3.22 8.28 12.67
CA THR A 41 -3.68 6.99 12.13
C THR A 41 -4.06 7.13 10.66
N TRP A 42 -4.85 8.17 10.34
CA TRP A 42 -5.22 8.50 8.96
C TRP A 42 -4.00 8.82 8.10
N GLU A 43 -3.11 9.69 8.56
CA GLU A 43 -1.89 10.05 7.84
C GLU A 43 -0.97 8.84 7.60
N THR A 44 -0.90 7.93 8.56
CA THR A 44 -0.15 6.67 8.40
C THR A 44 -0.78 5.79 7.32
N ALA A 45 -2.11 5.67 7.28
CA ALA A 45 -2.82 4.95 6.22
C ALA A 45 -2.52 5.54 4.83
N VAL A 46 -2.67 6.86 4.67
CA VAL A 46 -2.37 7.57 3.40
C VAL A 46 -0.92 7.37 2.97
N ARG A 47 0.01 7.52 3.91
CA ARG A 47 1.45 7.40 3.64
C ARG A 47 1.82 5.99 3.19
N TYR A 48 1.36 4.96 3.90
CA TYR A 48 1.66 3.58 3.53
C TYR A 48 1.01 3.20 2.20
N GLN A 49 -0.22 3.66 1.94
CA GLN A 49 -0.85 3.47 0.64
C GLN A 49 -0.05 4.10 -0.50
N MET A 50 0.40 5.35 -0.34
CA MET A 50 1.19 6.04 -1.35
C MET A 50 2.53 5.33 -1.61
N TRP A 51 3.25 4.92 -0.57
CA TRP A 51 4.54 4.23 -0.74
C TRP A 51 4.42 2.93 -1.54
N HIS A 52 3.38 2.15 -1.29
CA HIS A 52 3.20 0.87 -1.98
C HIS A 52 2.55 1.04 -3.36
N ALA A 53 1.78 2.12 -3.58
CA ALA A 53 1.33 2.53 -4.90
C ALA A 53 2.52 2.87 -5.81
N LEU A 54 3.45 3.70 -5.31
CA LEU A 54 4.70 4.01 -6.00
C LEU A 54 5.58 2.76 -6.17
N GLY A 55 5.63 1.90 -5.15
CA GLY A 55 6.29 0.59 -5.23
C GLY A 55 5.75 -0.27 -6.38
N LEU A 56 4.44 -0.31 -6.62
CA LEU A 56 3.84 -1.03 -7.75
C LEU A 56 4.17 -0.40 -9.11
N ILE A 57 4.18 0.93 -9.19
CA ILE A 57 4.60 1.63 -10.42
C ILE A 57 6.05 1.31 -10.73
N LEU A 58 6.95 1.36 -9.74
CA LEU A 58 8.35 0.97 -9.90
C LEU A 58 8.49 -0.52 -10.27
N LEU A 59 7.71 -1.40 -9.65
CA LEU A 59 7.67 -2.81 -9.97
C LEU A 59 7.28 -3.05 -11.43
N SER A 60 6.37 -2.22 -11.98
CA SER A 60 6.02 -2.27 -13.40
C SER A 60 7.24 -2.05 -14.30
N LEU A 61 8.05 -1.03 -14.00
CA LEU A 61 9.25 -0.66 -14.77
C LEU A 61 10.32 -1.75 -14.70
N ILE A 62 10.54 -2.32 -13.51
CA ILE A 62 11.51 -3.41 -13.34
C ILE A 62 11.02 -4.66 -14.10
N SER A 63 9.71 -4.95 -14.04
CA SER A 63 9.12 -6.11 -14.70
C SER A 63 9.12 -6.07 -16.23
N GLU A 64 9.37 -4.90 -16.84
CA GLU A 64 9.59 -4.77 -18.29
C GLU A 64 10.98 -5.24 -18.71
N ARG A 65 11.97 -5.11 -17.81
CA ARG A 65 13.37 -5.45 -18.09
C ARG A 65 13.73 -6.87 -17.66
N GLN A 66 13.06 -7.40 -16.64
CA GLN A 66 13.32 -8.73 -16.10
C GLN A 66 12.05 -9.37 -15.54
N ALA A 67 11.99 -10.70 -15.57
CA ALA A 67 10.90 -11.43 -14.94
C ALA A 67 11.01 -11.32 -13.41
N LEU A 68 9.90 -10.96 -12.75
CA LEU A 68 9.78 -10.89 -11.30
C LEU A 68 8.70 -11.85 -10.79
N PRO A 69 8.85 -12.43 -9.58
CA PRO A 69 7.79 -13.18 -8.95
C PRO A 69 6.51 -12.34 -8.81
N LYS A 70 5.37 -12.86 -9.30
CA LYS A 70 4.06 -12.18 -9.20
C LYS A 70 3.64 -11.91 -7.74
N MET A 71 4.15 -12.72 -6.82
CA MET A 71 3.89 -12.61 -5.39
C MET A 71 4.25 -11.23 -4.82
N ILE A 72 5.29 -10.56 -5.34
CA ILE A 72 5.68 -9.21 -4.90
C ILE A 72 4.51 -8.22 -5.07
N GLY A 73 3.88 -8.24 -6.26
CA GLY A 73 2.76 -7.37 -6.56
C GLY A 73 1.52 -7.71 -5.72
N HIS A 74 1.22 -9.00 -5.53
CA HIS A 74 0.10 -9.42 -4.66
C HIS A 74 0.31 -8.98 -3.20
N CYS A 75 1.53 -9.13 -2.68
CA CYS A 75 1.90 -8.66 -1.35
C CYS A 75 1.68 -7.17 -1.17
N PHE A 76 2.08 -6.34 -2.16
CA PHE A 76 1.84 -4.90 -2.10
C PHE A 76 0.36 -4.54 -2.20
N VAL A 77 -0.39 -5.14 -3.12
CA VAL A 77 -1.82 -4.81 -3.29
C VAL A 77 -2.62 -5.25 -2.06
N ILE A 78 -2.54 -6.52 -1.68
CA ILE A 78 -3.30 -7.08 -0.56
C ILE A 78 -2.84 -6.42 0.74
N GLY A 79 -1.52 -6.31 0.95
CA GLY A 79 -0.98 -5.68 2.15
C GLY A 79 -1.40 -4.21 2.28
N THR A 80 -1.46 -3.45 1.17
CA THR A 80 -1.95 -2.06 1.20
C THR A 80 -3.42 -1.99 1.57
N LEU A 81 -4.27 -2.83 0.98
CA LEU A 81 -5.71 -2.86 1.27
C LEU A 81 -5.97 -3.25 2.73
N LEU A 82 -5.28 -4.26 3.25
CA LEU A 82 -5.43 -4.70 4.64
C LEU A 82 -4.85 -3.67 5.61
N PHE A 83 -3.63 -3.19 5.39
CA PHE A 83 -2.95 -2.25 6.29
C PHE A 83 -3.61 -0.87 6.27
N SER A 84 -3.67 -0.23 5.11
CA SER A 84 -4.16 1.15 5.00
C SER A 84 -5.69 1.19 5.12
N GLY A 85 -6.40 0.22 4.52
CA GLY A 85 -7.85 0.13 4.63
C GLY A 85 -8.34 -0.04 6.07
N SER A 86 -7.70 -0.90 6.87
CA SER A 86 -8.04 -1.06 8.29
C SER A 86 -7.78 0.21 9.09
N LEU A 87 -6.66 0.90 8.86
CA LEU A 87 -6.33 2.16 9.54
C LEU A 87 -7.31 3.29 9.18
N TYR A 88 -7.76 3.40 7.92
CA TYR A 88 -8.81 4.36 7.56
C TYR A 88 -10.11 4.07 8.31
N GLY A 89 -10.52 2.80 8.38
CA GLY A 89 -11.71 2.39 9.12
C GLY A 89 -11.59 2.73 10.60
N LEU A 90 -10.47 2.38 11.24
CA LEU A 90 -10.21 2.70 12.65
C LEU A 90 -10.17 4.21 12.92
N ALA A 91 -9.61 5.00 12.00
CA ALA A 91 -9.56 6.45 12.15
C ALA A 91 -10.95 7.10 12.13
N LEU A 92 -11.91 6.47 11.46
CA LEU A 92 -13.32 6.90 11.40
C LEU A 92 -14.21 6.21 12.44
N ASP A 93 -13.63 5.72 13.55
CA ASP A 93 -14.34 4.99 14.62
C ASP A 93 -15.05 3.72 14.14
N GLY A 94 -14.44 3.05 13.15
CA GLY A 94 -14.88 1.76 12.65
C GLY A 94 -14.68 0.63 13.68
N PRO A 95 -15.16 -0.59 13.36
CA PRO A 95 -15.13 -1.70 14.29
C PRO A 95 -13.72 -2.07 14.79
N ARG A 96 -13.60 -2.36 16.09
CA ARG A 96 -12.31 -2.72 16.72
C ARG A 96 -11.63 -3.98 16.15
N TRP A 97 -12.40 -4.87 15.51
CA TRP A 97 -11.84 -6.05 14.85
C TRP A 97 -10.98 -5.72 13.62
N LEU A 98 -10.98 -4.48 13.15
CA LEU A 98 -10.03 -3.99 12.15
C LEU A 98 -8.59 -3.92 12.68
N GLY A 99 -8.38 -3.75 14.00
CA GLY A 99 -7.05 -3.65 14.62
C GLY A 99 -6.14 -4.84 14.30
N PRO A 100 -6.59 -6.10 14.52
CA PRO A 100 -5.83 -7.29 14.15
C PRO A 100 -5.55 -7.46 12.64
N ILE A 101 -6.25 -6.75 11.75
CA ILE A 101 -6.03 -6.85 10.29
C ILE A 101 -4.80 -6.04 9.87
N THR A 102 -4.56 -4.90 10.52
CA THR A 102 -3.41 -4.04 10.24
C THR A 102 -2.07 -4.80 10.25
N PRO A 103 -1.71 -5.59 11.29
CA PRO A 103 -0.45 -6.32 11.30
C PRO A 103 -0.37 -7.39 10.21
N LEU A 104 -1.48 -8.04 9.82
CA LEU A 104 -1.50 -8.98 8.69
C LEU A 104 -1.15 -8.28 7.38
N GLY A 105 -1.72 -7.08 7.16
CA GLY A 105 -1.35 -6.22 6.04
C GLY A 105 0.13 -5.86 6.09
N GLY A 106 0.65 -5.47 7.25
CA GLY A 106 2.06 -5.14 7.47
C GLY A 106 3.00 -6.29 7.11
N LEU A 107 2.66 -7.52 7.52
CA LEU A 107 3.42 -8.72 7.16
C LEU A 107 3.45 -8.97 5.66
N CYS A 108 2.33 -8.77 4.95
CA CYS A 108 2.30 -8.84 3.49
C CYS A 108 3.22 -7.79 2.86
N LEU A 109 3.20 -6.55 3.35
CA LEU A 109 4.06 -5.47 2.85
C LEU A 109 5.55 -5.78 3.05
N ILE A 110 5.93 -6.25 4.25
CA ILE A 110 7.29 -6.71 4.57
C ILE A 110 7.71 -7.83 3.63
N ALA A 111 6.85 -8.85 3.43
CA ALA A 111 7.13 -9.96 2.53
C ALA A 111 7.32 -9.49 1.08
N GLY A 112 6.53 -8.52 0.61
CA GLY A 112 6.68 -7.95 -0.73
C GLY A 112 8.05 -7.32 -0.95
N TRP A 113 8.50 -6.48 -0.02
CA TRP A 113 9.83 -5.86 -0.09
C TRP A 113 10.97 -6.88 0.04
N ALA A 114 10.84 -7.86 0.94
CA ALA A 114 11.82 -8.93 1.10
C ALA A 114 11.96 -9.78 -0.18
N LEU A 115 10.85 -10.13 -0.82
CA LEU A 115 10.85 -10.87 -2.10
C LEU A 115 11.46 -10.06 -3.24
N LEU A 116 11.22 -8.75 -3.29
CA LEU A 116 11.85 -7.86 -4.26
C LEU A 116 13.37 -7.81 -4.06
N ALA A 117 13.83 -7.62 -2.82
CA ALA A 117 15.26 -7.63 -2.47
C ALA A 117 15.93 -8.96 -2.83
N TYR A 118 15.30 -10.08 -2.48
CA TYR A 118 15.79 -11.42 -2.84
C TYR A 118 15.90 -11.62 -4.36
N SER A 119 14.92 -11.11 -5.12
CA SER A 119 14.92 -11.21 -6.58
C SER A 119 16.10 -10.46 -7.21
N CYS A 120 16.52 -9.33 -6.64
CA CYS A 120 17.69 -8.57 -7.10
C CYS A 120 19.01 -9.34 -6.87
N VAL A 121 19.14 -10.03 -5.73
CA VAL A 121 20.35 -10.83 -5.43
C VAL A 121 20.44 -12.04 -6.36
N LYS A 122 19.32 -12.76 -6.56
CA LYS A 122 19.28 -13.95 -7.41
C LYS A 122 19.57 -13.62 -8.89
N ASN A 123 19.14 -12.45 -9.37
CA ASN A 123 19.35 -12.10 -10.77
C ASN A 123 20.82 -11.78 -11.10
N LYS A 124 21.66 -11.50 -10.10
CA LYS A 124 23.10 -11.25 -10.28
C LYS A 124 23.92 -12.55 -10.37
N SER A 125 23.36 -13.70 -10.00
CA SER A 125 24.03 -15.00 -10.01
C SER A 125 23.78 -15.81 -11.30
N ARG A 126 23.28 -15.16 -12.35
CA ARG A 126 23.07 -15.72 -13.70
C ARG A 126 23.72 -14.77 -14.70
#